data_AF-A0A1D6M366-F1
#
_entry.id   AF-A0A1D6M366-F1
#
_cell.length_a   1.000
_cell.length_b   1.000
_cell.length_c   1.000
_cell.angle_alpha   90.00
_cell.angle_beta   90.00
_cell.angle_gamma   90.00
#
_symmetry.space_group_name_H-M   'P 1'
#
loop_
_entity.id
_entity.type
_entity.pdbx_description
1 polymer ?
#
loop_
_entity_poly.entity_id
_entity_poly.type
_entity_poly.pdbx_seq_one_letter_code
_entity_poly.pdbx_strand_id
1 'polypeptide(L)'
;MPMLTKLRPFVREFLKEASNMFEMYIYTMGDKAYAIEIAKLLDPSNIYFPSKVISNSDCTQRHQKGLDVILGAESVAVILDDTEYVWQKHKENLILMERYHFFASSCRQFGFGVRSLSESLQDERESDGALATVLDVLKRIHATFFDMAAETDLSSRDIRQVIKTLRKEILQGCKIVFSRVFPNNTRPQEQMVWKMAEYLGAVCVKDVDPSVTHVVTVDLGTEKARWGLNNKKFLVHPRWIEAANFRWHRQPEEDFPVTAPKEKSKEKDSDNDVAGKKETSEDKENTAAGMKETRNDEGNVTGKDKADAKENVVTTSATCPADS
;
A
#
# COMPACT_ATOMS: atom_id res chain seq x y z
N MET A 1 -21.89 15.13 -8.19
CA MET A 1 -20.87 16.07 -8.71
C MET A 1 -20.19 15.43 -9.90
N PRO A 2 -19.73 16.17 -10.92
CA PRO A 2 -18.83 15.62 -11.93
C PRO A 2 -17.52 15.17 -11.27
N MET A 3 -16.96 14.06 -11.73
CA MET A 3 -15.66 13.54 -11.27
C MET A 3 -14.73 13.43 -12.47
N LEU A 4 -13.43 13.66 -12.25
CA LEU A 4 -12.39 13.35 -13.22
C LEU A 4 -11.67 12.07 -12.81
N THR A 5 -11.93 10.97 -13.53
CA THR A 5 -11.28 9.69 -13.29
C THR A 5 -10.08 9.52 -14.22
N LYS A 6 -8.87 9.45 -13.66
CA LYS A 6 -7.68 8.99 -14.38
C LYS A 6 -7.57 7.47 -14.24
N LEU A 7 -7.60 6.77 -15.37
CA LEU A 7 -7.22 5.36 -15.42
C LEU A 7 -5.70 5.22 -15.28
N ARG A 8 -5.24 4.25 -14.49
CA ARG A 8 -3.83 3.87 -14.38
C ARG A 8 -3.34 3.32 -15.74
N PRO A 9 -2.12 3.65 -16.20
CA PRO A 9 -1.56 3.15 -17.45
C PRO A 9 -1.61 1.61 -17.56
N PHE A 10 -1.64 1.07 -18.77
CA PHE A 10 -1.75 -0.37 -19.08
C PHE A 10 -3.07 -1.07 -18.66
N VAL A 11 -4.01 -0.42 -17.97
CA VAL A 11 -5.19 -1.10 -17.38
C VAL A 11 -6.07 -1.90 -18.37
N ARG A 12 -6.16 -1.48 -19.64
CA ARG A 12 -7.00 -2.20 -20.63
C ARG A 12 -6.38 -3.55 -21.04
N GLU A 13 -5.08 -3.58 -21.24
CA GLU A 13 -4.34 -4.80 -21.58
C GLU A 13 -4.20 -5.68 -20.34
N PHE A 14 -4.00 -5.09 -19.15
CA PHE A 14 -4.07 -5.80 -17.87
C PHE A 14 -5.37 -6.60 -17.71
N LEU A 15 -6.54 -5.97 -17.88
CA LEU A 15 -7.84 -6.63 -17.72
C LEU A 15 -8.05 -7.76 -18.73
N LYS A 16 -7.73 -7.49 -20.00
CA LYS A 16 -7.77 -8.49 -21.08
C LYS A 16 -6.91 -9.71 -20.75
N GLU A 17 -5.64 -9.50 -20.42
CA GLU A 17 -4.69 -10.57 -20.14
C GLU A 17 -5.04 -11.35 -18.87
N ALA A 18 -5.46 -10.65 -17.80
CA ALA A 18 -5.87 -11.28 -16.55
C ALA A 18 -7.15 -12.12 -16.72
N SER A 19 -8.09 -11.72 -17.59
CA SER A 19 -9.32 -12.47 -17.86
C SER A 19 -9.10 -13.87 -18.44
N ASN A 20 -7.93 -14.14 -19.03
CA ASN A 20 -7.55 -15.46 -19.54
C ASN A 20 -7.13 -16.44 -18.42
N MET A 21 -7.02 -15.98 -17.17
CA MET A 21 -6.47 -16.73 -16.03
C MET A 21 -7.31 -16.63 -14.76
N PHE A 22 -8.07 -15.53 -14.58
CA PHE A 22 -8.78 -15.22 -13.35
C PHE A 22 -10.22 -14.77 -13.62
N GLU A 23 -11.16 -15.28 -12.83
CA GLU A 23 -12.48 -14.67 -12.71
C GLU A 23 -12.37 -13.40 -11.86
N MET A 24 -12.63 -12.24 -12.45
CA MET A 24 -12.35 -10.94 -11.83
C MET A 24 -13.57 -10.31 -11.16
N TYR A 25 -13.32 -9.62 -10.04
CA TYR A 25 -14.31 -8.89 -9.24
C TYR A 25 -13.80 -7.47 -8.96
N ILE A 26 -14.68 -6.47 -9.01
CA ILE A 26 -14.43 -5.14 -8.44
C ILE A 26 -14.93 -5.16 -7.00
N TYR A 27 -14.08 -4.82 -6.03
CA TYR A 27 -14.49 -4.61 -4.64
C TYR A 27 -13.94 -3.28 -4.12
N THR A 28 -14.83 -2.28 -3.95
CA THR A 28 -14.49 -0.93 -3.51
C THR A 28 -15.12 -0.55 -2.17
N MET A 29 -14.46 0.36 -1.44
CA MET A 29 -15.06 1.06 -0.28
C MET A 29 -15.86 2.32 -0.68
N GLY A 30 -16.01 2.58 -1.98
CA GLY A 30 -16.95 3.57 -2.51
C GLY A 30 -18.41 3.10 -2.43
N ASP A 31 -19.35 3.99 -2.75
CA ASP A 31 -20.76 3.65 -2.88
C ASP A 31 -21.07 2.86 -4.17
N LYS A 32 -22.27 2.30 -4.25
CA LYS A 32 -22.69 1.41 -5.34
C LYS A 32 -22.88 2.14 -6.68
N ALA A 33 -23.28 3.41 -6.67
CA ALA A 33 -23.45 4.18 -7.90
C ALA A 33 -22.07 4.56 -8.48
N TYR A 34 -21.16 5.02 -7.63
CA TYR A 34 -19.75 5.21 -7.96
C TYR A 34 -19.14 3.93 -8.56
N ALA A 35 -19.33 2.77 -7.90
CA ALA A 35 -18.76 1.50 -8.34
C ALA A 35 -19.24 1.09 -9.75
N ILE A 36 -20.54 1.30 -10.04
CA ILE A 36 -21.14 1.00 -11.35
C ILE A 36 -20.59 1.91 -12.45
N GLU A 37 -20.44 3.22 -12.21
CA GLU A 37 -19.89 4.13 -13.23
C GLU A 37 -18.38 3.88 -13.49
N ILE A 38 -17.62 3.48 -12.47
CA ILE A 38 -16.22 3.07 -12.65
C ILE A 38 -16.13 1.74 -13.42
N ALA A 39 -17.01 0.78 -13.14
CA ALA A 39 -17.07 -0.49 -13.89
C ALA A 39 -17.32 -0.24 -15.39
N LYS A 40 -18.28 0.62 -15.76
CA LYS A 40 -18.54 1.01 -17.16
C LYS A 40 -17.34 1.66 -17.86
N LEU A 41 -16.49 2.39 -17.13
CA LEU A 41 -15.32 3.07 -17.69
C LEU A 41 -14.16 2.09 -17.97
N LEU A 42 -13.99 1.10 -17.08
CA LEU A 42 -13.01 0.02 -17.20
C LEU A 42 -13.43 -0.99 -18.27
N ASP A 43 -14.68 -1.43 -18.21
CA ASP A 43 -15.29 -2.51 -19.00
C ASP A 43 -16.59 -2.03 -19.69
N PRO A 44 -16.50 -1.24 -20.77
CA PRO A 44 -17.68 -0.72 -21.48
C PRO A 44 -18.55 -1.79 -22.12
N SER A 45 -18.02 -3.01 -22.31
CA SER A 45 -18.69 -4.14 -22.92
C SER A 45 -19.27 -5.12 -21.89
N ASN A 46 -19.03 -4.92 -20.59
CA ASN A 46 -19.45 -5.79 -19.48
C ASN A 46 -18.99 -7.26 -19.66
N ILE A 47 -17.76 -7.46 -20.14
CA ILE A 47 -17.14 -8.77 -20.40
C ILE A 47 -16.43 -9.30 -19.14
N TYR A 48 -15.79 -8.41 -18.39
CA TYR A 48 -14.90 -8.74 -17.27
C TYR A 48 -15.63 -8.80 -15.93
N PHE A 49 -16.59 -7.90 -15.70
CA PHE A 49 -17.26 -7.74 -14.39
C PHE A 49 -18.79 -7.99 -14.36
N PRO A 50 -19.39 -8.86 -15.20
CA PRO A 50 -20.84 -9.04 -15.23
C PRO A 50 -21.38 -9.52 -13.88
N SER A 51 -22.12 -8.65 -13.19
CA SER A 51 -22.63 -8.82 -11.82
C SER A 51 -21.57 -8.97 -10.71
N LYS A 52 -20.29 -8.66 -10.99
CA LYS A 52 -19.14 -8.86 -10.08
C LYS A 52 -18.61 -7.53 -9.52
N VAL A 53 -19.51 -6.66 -9.09
CA VAL A 53 -19.21 -5.32 -8.56
C VAL A 53 -19.75 -5.19 -7.13
N ILE A 54 -18.82 -5.15 -6.18
CA ILE A 54 -19.05 -5.12 -4.73
C ILE A 54 -18.65 -3.75 -4.19
N SER A 55 -19.52 -3.13 -3.39
CA SER A 55 -19.35 -1.78 -2.85
C SER A 55 -19.44 -1.77 -1.31
N ASN A 56 -19.22 -0.60 -0.68
CA ASN A 56 -19.26 -0.47 0.78
C ASN A 56 -20.64 -0.82 1.39
N SER A 57 -21.74 -0.73 0.65
CA SER A 57 -23.06 -1.18 1.12
C SER A 57 -23.22 -2.71 1.11
N ASP A 58 -22.32 -3.42 0.45
CA ASP A 58 -22.31 -4.88 0.33
C ASP A 58 -21.31 -5.54 1.32
N CYS A 59 -20.53 -4.74 2.08
CA CYS A 59 -19.60 -5.23 3.11
C CYS A 59 -20.32 -5.83 4.32
N THR A 60 -19.92 -7.05 4.73
CA THR A 60 -20.38 -7.70 5.97
C THR A 60 -19.78 -7.11 7.24
N GLN A 61 -18.63 -6.42 7.13
CA GLN A 61 -17.93 -5.80 8.26
C GLN A 61 -17.60 -4.33 7.98
N ARG A 62 -17.97 -3.45 8.91
CA ARG A 62 -17.83 -1.99 8.76
C ARG A 62 -16.35 -1.60 8.64
N HIS A 63 -16.01 -0.86 7.58
CA HIS A 63 -14.65 -0.43 7.25
C HIS A 63 -13.65 -1.58 7.03
N GLN A 64 -14.13 -2.76 6.63
CA GLN A 64 -13.33 -3.93 6.22
C GLN A 64 -13.90 -4.53 4.93
N LYS A 65 -13.06 -5.29 4.23
CA LYS A 65 -13.41 -6.18 3.13
C LYS A 65 -13.16 -7.62 3.56
N GLY A 66 -13.90 -8.55 2.99
CA GLY A 66 -13.73 -9.98 3.24
C GLY A 66 -14.04 -10.82 2.00
N LEU A 67 -13.49 -12.03 1.93
CA LEU A 67 -13.76 -12.96 0.83
C LEU A 67 -15.13 -13.66 0.98
N ASP A 68 -15.84 -13.43 2.08
CA ASP A 68 -17.18 -13.96 2.41
C ASP A 68 -18.31 -13.43 1.52
N VAL A 69 -18.03 -12.44 0.67
CA VAL A 69 -18.95 -11.89 -0.35
C VAL A 69 -18.57 -12.27 -1.79
N ILE A 70 -17.56 -13.14 -1.97
CA ILE A 70 -17.09 -13.62 -3.27
C ILE A 70 -17.33 -15.14 -3.37
N LEU A 71 -17.72 -15.62 -4.56
CA LEU A 71 -17.87 -17.05 -4.81
C LEU A 71 -16.49 -17.69 -5.05
N GLY A 72 -15.91 -18.29 -4.01
CA GLY A 72 -14.64 -19.01 -4.11
C GLY A 72 -14.10 -19.45 -2.75
N ALA A 73 -13.08 -20.31 -2.77
CA ALA A 73 -12.31 -20.64 -1.57
C ALA A 73 -11.15 -19.65 -1.38
N GLU A 74 -10.78 -19.35 -0.13
CA GLU A 74 -9.60 -18.51 0.15
C GLU A 74 -8.30 -19.08 -0.43
N SER A 75 -8.23 -20.40 -0.64
CA SER A 75 -7.06 -21.08 -1.23
C SER A 75 -6.87 -20.80 -2.73
N VAL A 76 -7.83 -20.17 -3.42
CA VAL A 76 -7.74 -19.82 -4.85
C VAL A 76 -7.89 -18.33 -5.15
N ALA A 77 -8.20 -17.50 -4.14
CA ALA A 77 -8.43 -16.07 -4.31
C ALA A 77 -7.14 -15.24 -4.24
N VAL A 78 -6.92 -14.35 -5.21
CA VAL A 78 -5.88 -13.30 -5.15
C VAL A 78 -6.55 -11.94 -5.02
N ILE A 79 -6.02 -11.09 -4.14
CA ILE A 79 -6.50 -9.73 -3.90
C ILE A 79 -5.46 -8.74 -4.40
N LEU A 80 -5.85 -7.81 -5.26
CA LEU A 80 -5.06 -6.61 -5.58
C LEU A 80 -5.69 -5.40 -4.88
N ASP A 81 -4.99 -4.79 -3.94
CA ASP A 81 -5.45 -3.61 -3.19
C ASP A 81 -4.27 -2.75 -2.75
N ASP A 82 -4.45 -1.44 -2.64
CA ASP A 82 -3.42 -0.52 -2.14
C ASP A 82 -3.44 -0.36 -0.60
N THR A 83 -4.45 -0.92 0.07
CA THR A 83 -4.71 -0.72 1.49
C THR A 83 -4.81 -2.05 2.24
N GLU A 84 -3.70 -2.52 2.84
CA GLU A 84 -3.69 -3.70 3.72
C GLU A 84 -4.71 -3.60 4.85
N TYR A 85 -4.96 -2.39 5.38
CA TYR A 85 -5.77 -2.20 6.57
C TYR A 85 -7.22 -2.73 6.42
N VAL A 86 -7.80 -2.72 5.21
CA VAL A 86 -9.17 -3.21 5.00
C VAL A 86 -9.26 -4.72 4.85
N TRP A 87 -8.13 -5.44 4.77
CA TRP A 87 -8.06 -6.88 4.50
C TRP A 87 -7.48 -7.68 5.67
N GLN A 88 -7.77 -7.31 6.92
CA GLN A 88 -7.09 -7.88 8.11
C GLN A 88 -7.15 -9.42 8.19
N LYS A 89 -8.24 -10.03 7.70
CA LYS A 89 -8.44 -11.50 7.69
C LYS A 89 -7.68 -12.23 6.57
N HIS A 90 -7.43 -11.57 5.44
CA HIS A 90 -7.01 -12.22 4.18
C HIS A 90 -5.65 -11.67 3.68
N LYS A 91 -4.77 -11.25 4.59
CA LYS A 91 -3.47 -10.64 4.24
C LYS A 91 -2.55 -11.54 3.41
N GLU A 92 -2.62 -12.86 3.60
CA GLU A 92 -1.82 -13.79 2.80
C GLU A 92 -2.34 -13.95 1.35
N ASN A 93 -3.57 -13.50 1.07
CA ASN A 93 -4.12 -13.39 -0.29
C ASN A 93 -3.79 -12.05 -0.96
N LEU A 94 -3.27 -11.07 -0.20
CA LEU A 94 -3.10 -9.69 -0.66
C LEU A 94 -1.75 -9.47 -1.34
N ILE A 95 -1.82 -9.10 -2.61
CA ILE A 95 -0.76 -8.40 -3.31
C ILE A 95 -0.96 -6.90 -3.09
N LEU A 96 -0.23 -6.36 -2.12
CA LEU A 96 -0.27 -4.93 -1.81
C LEU A 96 0.32 -4.12 -2.98
N MET A 97 -0.51 -3.25 -3.58
CA MET A 97 -0.17 -2.39 -4.71
C MET A 97 0.36 -1.04 -4.25
N GLU A 98 1.24 -0.43 -5.04
CA GLU A 98 1.64 0.97 -4.84
C GLU A 98 0.45 1.90 -5.17
N ARG A 99 0.19 2.92 -4.34
CA ARG A 99 -0.93 3.85 -4.51
C ARG A 99 -0.73 4.76 -5.72
N TYR A 100 -1.75 4.82 -6.58
CA TYR A 100 -1.71 5.62 -7.81
C TYR A 100 -2.04 7.10 -7.58
N HIS A 101 -1.06 7.87 -7.10
CA HIS A 101 -1.21 9.30 -6.80
C HIS A 101 -1.02 10.20 -8.03
N PHE A 102 -1.90 10.06 -9.03
CA PHE A 102 -1.86 10.91 -10.23
C PHE A 102 -2.19 12.37 -9.95
N PHE A 103 -3.26 12.64 -9.19
CA PHE A 103 -3.73 13.99 -8.87
C PHE A 103 -3.12 14.50 -7.55
N ALA A 104 -2.69 15.77 -7.56
CA ALA A 104 -2.16 16.49 -6.40
C ALA A 104 -3.08 16.50 -5.16
N SER A 105 -4.40 16.45 -5.37
CA SER A 105 -5.39 16.31 -4.30
C SER A 105 -5.23 15.00 -3.52
N SER A 106 -4.84 13.92 -4.19
CA SER A 106 -4.61 12.62 -3.58
C SER A 106 -3.38 12.64 -2.66
N CYS A 107 -2.25 13.20 -3.12
CA CYS A 107 -1.07 13.39 -2.26
C CYS A 107 -1.44 14.16 -0.97
N ARG A 108 -2.16 15.27 -1.10
CA ARG A 108 -2.60 16.09 0.04
C ARG A 108 -3.54 15.33 0.99
N GLN A 109 -4.51 14.59 0.47
CA GLN A 109 -5.47 13.81 1.27
C GLN A 109 -4.78 12.73 2.13
N PHE A 110 -3.72 12.10 1.61
CA PHE A 110 -2.96 11.07 2.32
C PHE A 110 -1.70 11.59 3.03
N GLY A 111 -1.50 12.92 3.10
CA GLY A 111 -0.38 13.54 3.82
C GLY A 111 0.99 13.42 3.15
N PHE A 112 1.04 13.02 1.88
CA PHE A 112 2.29 12.86 1.13
C PHE A 112 2.86 14.21 0.67
N GLY A 113 4.01 14.59 1.23
CA GLY A 113 4.74 15.82 0.87
C GLY A 113 5.54 15.73 -0.44
N VAL A 114 5.17 14.87 -1.38
CA VAL A 114 5.80 14.72 -2.70
C VAL A 114 4.87 15.21 -3.81
N ARG A 115 5.45 15.66 -4.92
CA ARG A 115 4.68 16.00 -6.13
C ARG A 115 3.96 14.76 -6.65
N SER A 116 2.70 14.93 -7.03
CA SER A 116 1.95 13.92 -7.79
C SER A 116 2.51 13.74 -9.20
N LEU A 117 2.05 12.69 -9.90
CA LEU A 117 2.46 12.44 -11.29
C LEU A 117 2.07 13.61 -12.22
N SER A 118 0.87 14.18 -12.05
CA SER A 118 0.42 15.36 -12.81
C SER A 118 1.24 16.62 -12.52
N GLU A 119 1.62 16.89 -11.27
CA GLU A 119 2.54 18.00 -10.92
C GLU A 119 3.98 17.78 -11.41
N SER A 120 4.31 16.55 -11.80
CA SER A 120 5.61 16.15 -12.37
C SER A 120 5.58 16.03 -13.90
N LEU A 121 4.42 16.28 -14.53
CA LEU A 121 4.16 16.10 -15.97
C LEU A 121 4.54 14.69 -16.49
N GLN A 122 4.32 13.67 -15.65
CA GLN A 122 4.68 12.27 -15.89
C GLN A 122 3.52 11.33 -15.55
N ASP A 123 3.70 10.04 -15.80
CA ASP A 123 2.78 8.96 -15.43
C ASP A 123 3.57 7.64 -15.32
N GLU A 124 2.92 6.54 -14.92
CA GLU A 124 3.54 5.22 -15.00
C GLU A 124 3.79 4.77 -16.45
N ARG A 125 4.89 4.05 -16.70
CA ARG A 125 5.16 3.44 -18.00
C ARG A 125 4.26 2.24 -18.23
N GLU A 126 3.84 1.98 -19.47
CA GLU A 126 3.00 0.81 -19.76
C GLU A 126 3.80 -0.50 -19.82
N SER A 127 5.13 -0.44 -20.04
CA SER A 127 6.01 -1.61 -20.12
C SER A 127 6.36 -2.23 -18.76
N ASP A 128 6.45 -1.41 -17.71
CA ASP A 128 6.93 -1.82 -16.38
C ASP A 128 6.36 -0.95 -15.23
N GLY A 129 5.22 -0.29 -15.46
CA GLY A 129 4.40 0.31 -14.41
C GLY A 129 3.73 -0.77 -13.55
N ALA A 130 3.04 -0.36 -12.47
CA ALA A 130 2.60 -1.31 -11.46
C ALA A 130 1.61 -2.37 -11.99
N LEU A 131 0.78 -2.03 -12.99
CA LEU A 131 -0.13 -2.99 -13.63
C LEU A 131 0.59 -3.99 -14.54
N ALA A 132 1.68 -3.60 -15.21
CA ALA A 132 2.50 -4.54 -15.98
C ALA A 132 3.24 -5.50 -15.03
N THR A 133 3.90 -4.96 -14.00
CA THR A 133 4.58 -5.76 -12.96
C THR A 133 3.62 -6.77 -12.31
N VAL A 134 2.41 -6.34 -11.90
CA VAL A 134 1.48 -7.25 -11.22
C VAL A 134 0.83 -8.26 -12.18
N LEU A 135 0.73 -7.96 -13.49
CA LEU A 135 0.30 -8.95 -14.47
C LEU A 135 1.31 -10.10 -14.57
N ASP A 136 2.61 -9.80 -14.64
CA ASP A 136 3.65 -10.84 -14.71
C ASP A 136 3.69 -11.67 -13.42
N VAL A 137 3.46 -11.04 -12.26
CA VAL A 137 3.29 -11.73 -10.98
C VAL A 137 2.06 -12.65 -11.00
N LEU A 138 0.91 -12.19 -11.50
CA LEU A 138 -0.29 -13.01 -11.65
C LEU A 138 -0.07 -14.19 -12.62
N LYS A 139 0.63 -13.97 -13.74
CA LYS A 139 1.03 -15.02 -14.69
C LYS A 139 1.92 -16.08 -14.01
N ARG A 140 2.90 -15.66 -13.20
CA ARG A 140 3.74 -16.58 -12.40
C ARG A 140 2.93 -17.34 -11.36
N ILE A 141 2.08 -16.67 -10.59
CA ILE A 141 1.20 -17.30 -9.58
C ILE A 141 0.30 -18.35 -10.24
N HIS A 142 -0.37 -18.01 -11.34
CA HIS A 142 -1.25 -18.94 -12.06
C HIS A 142 -0.47 -20.15 -12.58
N ALA A 143 0.67 -19.94 -13.23
CA ALA A 143 1.51 -21.02 -13.75
C ALA A 143 2.01 -21.95 -12.64
N THR A 144 2.48 -21.42 -11.50
CA THR A 144 2.93 -22.22 -10.35
C THR A 144 1.76 -22.93 -9.64
N PHE A 145 0.59 -22.29 -9.52
CA PHE A 145 -0.58 -22.90 -8.88
C PHE A 145 -1.13 -24.09 -9.70
N PHE A 146 -1.17 -23.97 -11.02
CA PHE A 146 -1.67 -25.01 -11.94
C PHE A 146 -0.57 -25.91 -12.53
N ASP A 147 0.65 -25.91 -11.98
CA ASP A 147 1.74 -26.77 -12.48
C ASP A 147 1.41 -28.26 -12.29
N MET A 148 1.15 -28.95 -13.40
CA MET A 148 0.81 -30.38 -13.42
C MET A 148 2.01 -31.29 -13.11
N ALA A 149 3.24 -30.76 -13.04
CA ALA A 149 4.43 -31.51 -12.63
C ALA A 149 4.59 -31.62 -11.10
N ALA A 150 3.89 -30.78 -10.33
CA ALA A 150 3.89 -30.89 -8.87
C ALA A 150 3.00 -32.06 -8.40
N GLU A 151 3.55 -32.95 -7.59
CA GLU A 151 2.90 -34.21 -7.13
C GLU A 151 1.66 -34.02 -6.23
N THR A 152 1.29 -32.78 -5.91
CA THR A 152 0.14 -32.44 -5.07
C THR A 152 -1.14 -32.25 -5.89
N ASP A 153 -2.23 -32.89 -5.45
CA ASP A 153 -3.56 -32.70 -6.05
C ASP A 153 -4.02 -31.24 -5.97
N LEU A 154 -4.73 -30.77 -7.00
CA LEU A 154 -5.19 -29.38 -7.13
C LEU A 154 -6.07 -28.94 -5.95
N SER A 155 -6.87 -29.83 -5.34
CA SER A 155 -7.71 -29.46 -4.18
C SER A 155 -6.91 -29.17 -2.91
N SER A 156 -5.67 -29.66 -2.84
CA SER A 156 -4.75 -29.45 -1.71
C SER A 156 -3.87 -28.19 -1.85
N ARG A 157 -3.92 -27.50 -3.00
CA ARG A 157 -3.09 -26.33 -3.29
C ARG A 157 -3.69 -25.06 -2.71
N ASP A 158 -2.82 -24.19 -2.20
CA ASP A 158 -3.20 -22.90 -1.61
C ASP A 158 -2.34 -21.78 -2.20
N ILE A 159 -3.00 -20.85 -2.89
CA ILE A 159 -2.41 -19.71 -3.58
C ILE A 159 -1.64 -18.78 -2.64
N ARG A 160 -1.99 -18.78 -1.34
CA ARG A 160 -1.25 -18.06 -0.29
C ARG A 160 0.16 -18.59 -0.14
N GLN A 161 0.35 -19.91 -0.24
CA GLN A 161 1.68 -20.53 -0.16
C GLN A 161 2.47 -20.29 -1.46
N VAL A 162 1.81 -20.23 -2.62
CA VAL A 162 2.43 -19.83 -3.89
C VAL A 162 2.94 -18.37 -3.81
N ILE A 163 2.08 -17.43 -3.43
CA ILE A 163 2.42 -16.02 -3.18
C ILE A 163 3.61 -15.90 -2.22
N LYS A 164 3.55 -16.59 -1.07
CA LYS A 164 4.58 -16.60 -0.02
C LYS A 164 5.90 -17.25 -0.43
N THR A 165 5.89 -18.11 -1.46
CA THR A 165 7.09 -18.73 -2.04
C THR A 165 7.73 -17.78 -3.05
N LEU A 166 6.96 -17.29 -4.02
CA LEU A 166 7.41 -16.30 -5.00
C LEU A 166 7.91 -15.01 -4.35
N ARG A 167 7.34 -14.62 -3.19
CA ARG A 167 7.84 -13.51 -2.37
C ARG A 167 9.24 -13.74 -1.82
N LYS A 168 9.56 -14.95 -1.34
CA LYS A 168 10.87 -15.29 -0.76
C LYS A 168 12.02 -15.36 -1.75
N GLU A 169 11.73 -15.50 -3.04
CA GLU A 169 12.73 -15.46 -4.10
C GLU A 169 13.35 -14.06 -4.26
N ILE A 170 12.58 -13.00 -3.94
CA ILE A 170 12.89 -11.61 -4.31
C ILE A 170 14.22 -11.13 -3.73
N LEU A 171 14.48 -11.40 -2.44
CA LEU A 171 15.74 -11.08 -1.76
C LEU A 171 16.46 -12.34 -1.26
N GLN A 172 16.25 -13.48 -1.91
CA GLN A 172 16.91 -14.74 -1.55
C GLN A 172 18.43 -14.59 -1.56
N GLY A 173 19.10 -15.07 -0.52
CA GLY A 173 20.56 -14.93 -0.35
C GLY A 173 21.04 -13.55 0.09
N CYS A 174 20.16 -12.55 0.22
CA CYS A 174 20.51 -11.27 0.84
C CYS A 174 20.58 -11.42 2.36
N LYS A 175 21.72 -11.09 2.97
CA LYS A 175 21.87 -10.97 4.42
C LYS A 175 22.01 -9.49 4.78
N ILE A 176 21.05 -8.97 5.52
CA ILE A 176 20.81 -7.54 5.70
C ILE A 176 21.08 -7.13 7.15
N VAL A 177 21.83 -6.03 7.33
CA VAL A 177 21.95 -5.35 8.62
C VAL A 177 21.44 -3.91 8.52
N PHE A 178 20.68 -3.46 9.52
CA PHE A 178 20.14 -2.09 9.56
C PHE A 178 21.00 -1.16 10.43
N SER A 179 21.12 0.11 10.02
CA SER A 179 21.87 1.16 10.74
C SER A 179 21.12 2.50 10.72
N ARG A 180 20.81 3.06 11.90
CA ARG A 180 20.03 4.31 12.10
C ARG A 180 18.67 4.39 11.36
N VAL A 181 18.10 3.26 10.94
CA VAL A 181 16.75 3.17 10.32
C VAL A 181 15.62 3.14 11.37
N PHE A 182 15.92 2.80 12.63
CA PHE A 182 14.92 2.58 13.68
C PHE A 182 15.13 3.49 14.90
N PRO A 183 14.07 3.90 15.63
CA PRO A 183 14.21 4.64 16.88
C PRO A 183 14.89 3.80 17.98
N ASN A 184 15.79 4.43 18.74
CA ASN A 184 16.73 3.76 19.66
C ASN A 184 16.09 2.88 20.75
N ASN A 185 14.79 3.04 21.06
CA ASN A 185 14.07 2.28 22.09
C ASN A 185 13.09 1.23 21.51
N THR A 186 13.24 0.85 20.24
CA THR A 186 12.35 -0.12 19.56
C THR A 186 13.05 -1.43 19.24
N ARG A 187 12.31 -2.54 19.20
CA ARG A 187 12.82 -3.84 18.74
C ARG A 187 12.92 -3.84 17.21
N PRO A 188 14.11 -4.04 16.61
CA PRO A 188 14.28 -4.02 15.15
C PRO A 188 13.37 -5.00 14.41
N GLN A 189 13.18 -6.21 14.95
CA GLN A 189 12.38 -7.27 14.32
C GLN A 189 10.86 -7.00 14.35
N GLU A 190 10.42 -5.99 15.11
CA GLU A 190 9.01 -5.58 15.12
C GLU A 190 8.70 -4.52 14.05
N GLN A 191 9.74 -3.90 13.45
CA GLN A 191 9.63 -2.82 12.48
C GLN A 191 9.18 -3.31 11.10
N MET A 192 8.44 -2.47 10.38
CA MET A 192 7.82 -2.82 9.09
C MET A 192 8.85 -3.23 8.03
N VAL A 193 9.90 -2.45 7.82
CA VAL A 193 10.91 -2.74 6.78
C VAL A 193 11.82 -3.94 7.11
N TRP A 194 11.97 -4.30 8.40
CA TRP A 194 12.61 -5.56 8.80
C TRP A 194 11.73 -6.76 8.41
N LYS A 195 10.47 -6.74 8.83
CA LYS A 195 9.49 -7.79 8.48
C LYS A 195 9.29 -7.92 6.97
N MET A 196 9.30 -6.80 6.24
CA MET A 196 9.24 -6.77 4.78
C MET A 196 10.46 -7.47 4.16
N ALA A 197 11.68 -7.17 4.62
CA ALA A 197 12.88 -7.85 4.13
C ALA A 197 12.86 -9.37 4.38
N GLU A 198 12.44 -9.82 5.57
CA GLU A 198 12.31 -11.25 5.89
C GLU A 198 11.18 -11.92 5.08
N TYR A 199 10.07 -11.22 4.82
CA TYR A 199 8.98 -11.69 3.96
C TYR A 199 9.41 -11.83 2.49
N LEU A 200 10.30 -10.95 2.03
CA LEU A 200 10.97 -11.04 0.72
C LEU A 200 12.12 -12.07 0.69
N GLY A 201 12.35 -12.82 1.77
CA GLY A 201 13.32 -13.92 1.83
C GLY A 201 14.76 -13.54 2.21
N ALA A 202 15.00 -12.29 2.63
CA ALA A 202 16.30 -11.90 3.18
C ALA A 202 16.49 -12.41 4.62
N VAL A 203 17.74 -12.63 5.01
CA VAL A 203 18.11 -12.93 6.40
C VAL A 203 18.55 -11.65 7.10
N CYS A 204 17.71 -11.12 7.99
CA CYS A 204 18.03 -9.91 8.74
C CYS A 204 18.82 -10.22 10.02
N VAL A 205 19.89 -9.46 10.26
CA VAL A 205 20.75 -9.56 11.45
C VAL A 205 20.95 -8.23 12.14
N LYS A 206 21.23 -8.28 13.44
CA LYS A 206 21.44 -7.09 14.27
C LYS A 206 22.80 -6.46 14.02
N ASP A 207 23.84 -7.27 13.84
CA ASP A 207 25.24 -6.86 13.86
C ASP A 207 25.97 -7.26 12.58
N VAL A 208 27.18 -6.74 12.38
CA VAL A 208 27.98 -6.95 11.17
C VAL A 208 28.86 -8.20 11.29
N ASP A 209 28.83 -9.06 10.28
CA ASP A 209 29.72 -10.22 10.14
C ASP A 209 30.06 -10.44 8.65
N PRO A 210 31.12 -11.20 8.31
CA PRO A 210 31.60 -11.35 6.93
C PRO A 210 30.55 -11.85 5.92
N SER A 211 29.50 -12.55 6.35
CA SER A 211 28.42 -13.05 5.49
C SER A 211 27.29 -12.04 5.23
N VAL A 212 27.28 -10.87 5.90
CA VAL A 212 26.39 -9.75 5.55
C VAL A 212 26.67 -9.31 4.12
N THR A 213 25.63 -9.11 3.30
CA THR A 213 25.76 -8.62 1.92
C THR A 213 25.33 -7.17 1.76
N HIS A 214 24.36 -6.69 2.55
CA HIS A 214 23.82 -5.33 2.48
C HIS A 214 23.79 -4.64 3.85
N VAL A 215 24.19 -3.37 3.88
CA VAL A 215 23.99 -2.44 4.99
C VAL A 215 22.90 -1.45 4.59
N VAL A 216 21.73 -1.57 5.21
CA VAL A 216 20.58 -0.70 4.95
C VAL A 216 20.61 0.46 5.93
N THR A 217 20.76 1.68 5.42
CA THR A 217 21.02 2.87 6.25
C THR A 217 20.53 4.16 5.60
N VAL A 218 20.27 5.16 6.42
CA VAL A 218 20.03 6.56 6.00
C VAL A 218 21.25 7.46 6.28
N ASP A 219 22.33 6.89 6.81
CA ASP A 219 23.48 7.64 7.34
C ASP A 219 24.82 6.90 7.11
N LEU A 220 25.66 7.51 6.26
CA LEU A 220 27.02 7.08 5.94
C LEU A 220 28.00 7.21 7.12
N GLY A 221 27.73 8.10 8.07
CA GLY A 221 28.58 8.36 9.24
C GLY A 221 28.57 7.22 10.27
N THR A 222 27.69 6.22 10.13
CA THR A 222 27.57 5.11 11.08
C THR A 222 28.69 4.09 10.97
N GLU A 223 29.00 3.39 12.08
CA GLU A 223 30.05 2.36 12.11
C GLU A 223 29.73 1.19 11.18
N LYS A 224 28.46 0.78 11.10
CA LYS A 224 28.01 -0.27 10.16
C LYS A 224 28.14 0.16 8.70
N ALA A 225 27.87 1.44 8.38
CA ALA A 225 28.08 1.98 7.03
C ALA A 225 29.57 1.99 6.66
N ARG A 226 30.43 2.51 7.56
CA ARG A 226 31.89 2.49 7.39
C ARG A 226 32.44 1.07 7.28
N TRP A 227 31.95 0.12 8.08
CA TRP A 227 32.28 -1.31 7.97
C TRP A 227 31.87 -1.87 6.61
N GLY A 228 30.64 -1.58 6.13
CA GLY A 228 30.15 -2.08 4.85
C GLY A 228 30.99 -1.60 3.68
N LEU A 229 31.32 -0.30 3.63
CA LEU A 229 32.23 0.26 2.62
C LEU A 229 33.62 -0.42 2.65
N ASN A 230 34.22 -0.53 3.83
CA ASN A 230 35.54 -1.17 3.99
C ASN A 230 35.54 -2.66 3.59
N ASN A 231 34.40 -3.35 3.73
CA ASN A 231 34.23 -4.76 3.37
C ASN A 231 33.56 -4.98 2.00
N LYS A 232 33.48 -3.93 1.16
CA LYS A 232 32.88 -3.95 -0.19
C LYS A 232 31.45 -4.54 -0.22
N LYS A 233 30.63 -4.17 0.77
CA LYS A 233 29.23 -4.55 0.89
C LYS A 233 28.34 -3.45 0.30
N PHE A 234 27.15 -3.82 -0.18
CA PHE A 234 26.20 -2.84 -0.71
C PHE A 234 25.69 -1.93 0.42
N LEU A 235 25.73 -0.62 0.21
CA LEU A 235 25.11 0.39 1.09
C LEU A 235 23.89 0.98 0.37
N VAL A 236 22.69 0.67 0.87
CA VAL A 236 21.44 1.06 0.23
C VAL A 236 20.50 1.77 1.19
N HIS A 237 19.71 2.69 0.65
CA HIS A 237 18.63 3.35 1.37
C HIS A 237 17.47 2.36 1.62
N PRO A 238 16.71 2.43 2.76
CA PRO A 238 15.58 1.54 3.04
C PRO A 238 14.55 1.37 1.90
N ARG A 239 14.39 2.42 1.08
CA ARG A 239 13.58 2.42 -0.15
C ARG A 239 13.92 1.31 -1.16
N TRP A 240 15.11 0.71 -1.11
CA TRP A 240 15.46 -0.47 -1.92
C TRP A 240 14.59 -1.69 -1.59
N ILE A 241 14.30 -1.91 -0.30
CA ILE A 241 13.41 -3.00 0.16
C ILE A 241 11.96 -2.68 -0.21
N GLU A 242 11.54 -1.43 -0.02
CA GLU A 242 10.19 -0.96 -0.37
C GLU A 242 9.93 -1.08 -1.87
N ALA A 243 10.91 -0.69 -2.70
CA ALA A 243 10.84 -0.85 -4.14
C ALA A 243 10.84 -2.32 -4.55
N ALA A 244 11.69 -3.17 -3.98
CA ALA A 244 11.65 -4.62 -4.24
C ALA A 244 10.29 -5.26 -3.85
N ASN A 245 9.63 -4.75 -2.80
CA ASN A 245 8.29 -5.18 -2.42
C ASN A 245 7.21 -4.82 -3.46
N PHE A 246 7.22 -3.62 -4.02
CA PHE A 246 6.24 -3.21 -5.04
C PHE A 246 6.59 -3.69 -6.45
N ARG A 247 7.88 -3.81 -6.78
CA ARG A 247 8.40 -4.24 -8.09
C ARG A 247 8.53 -5.76 -8.24
N TRP A 248 8.32 -6.52 -7.17
CA TRP A 248 8.36 -7.99 -7.15
C TRP A 248 9.68 -8.63 -7.65
N HIS A 249 10.77 -7.86 -7.63
CA HIS A 249 12.10 -8.31 -8.04
C HIS A 249 13.16 -7.52 -7.26
N ARG A 250 14.36 -8.11 -7.08
CA ARG A 250 15.51 -7.39 -6.51
C ARG A 250 15.82 -6.17 -7.37
N GLN A 251 15.90 -5.00 -6.77
CA GLN A 251 16.26 -3.79 -7.51
C GLN A 251 17.78 -3.64 -7.57
N PRO A 252 18.36 -3.00 -8.59
CA PRO A 252 19.77 -2.62 -8.61
C PRO A 252 20.11 -1.82 -7.34
N GLU A 253 21.25 -2.11 -6.71
CA GLU A 253 21.64 -1.42 -5.47
C GLU A 253 22.07 0.03 -5.74
N GLU A 254 22.60 0.29 -6.94
CA GLU A 254 23.03 1.61 -7.43
C GLU A 254 21.89 2.63 -7.59
N ASP A 255 20.64 2.18 -7.78
CA ASP A 255 19.46 3.05 -7.88
C ASP A 255 19.02 3.63 -6.51
N PHE A 256 19.54 3.08 -5.41
CA PHE A 256 19.14 3.43 -4.04
C PHE A 256 20.30 3.93 -3.16
N PRO A 257 21.13 4.88 -3.64
CA PRO A 257 22.35 5.29 -2.95
C PRO A 257 22.03 6.05 -1.66
N VAL A 258 22.78 5.75 -0.61
CA VAL A 258 22.75 6.54 0.63
C VAL A 258 23.52 7.83 0.41
N THR A 259 22.80 8.94 0.25
CA THR A 259 23.42 10.27 0.10
C THR A 259 23.65 10.94 1.45
N ALA A 260 24.70 11.75 1.56
CA ALA A 260 24.90 12.60 2.73
C ALA A 260 23.79 13.66 2.81
N PRO A 261 23.31 14.04 4.02
CA PRO A 261 22.39 15.16 4.16
C PRO A 261 22.99 16.42 3.54
N LYS A 262 22.27 17.07 2.62
CA LYS A 262 22.68 18.38 2.10
C LYS A 262 22.71 19.37 3.26
N GLU A 263 23.88 19.93 3.54
CA GLU A 263 24.00 21.03 4.49
C GLU A 263 23.10 22.18 4.03
N LYS A 264 22.32 22.74 4.97
CA LYS A 264 21.64 24.01 4.72
C LYS A 264 22.70 25.09 4.70
N SER A 265 23.11 25.50 3.50
CA SER A 265 23.98 26.66 3.29
C SER A 265 23.41 27.86 4.01
N LYS A 266 24.07 28.28 5.10
CA LYS A 266 23.83 29.59 5.71
C LYS A 266 24.45 30.62 4.76
N GLU A 267 23.64 31.13 3.84
CA GLU A 267 23.97 32.40 3.20
C GLU A 267 24.16 33.44 4.31
N LYS A 268 25.32 34.10 4.28
CA LYS A 268 25.58 35.26 5.13
C LYS A 268 25.15 36.47 4.31
N ASP A 269 24.09 37.14 4.75
CA ASP A 269 23.91 38.53 4.33
C ASP A 269 25.11 39.35 4.84
N SER A 270 25.72 40.09 3.94
CA SER A 270 26.79 41.04 4.23
C SER A 270 26.62 42.27 3.34
N ASP A 271 26.52 43.43 3.99
CA ASP A 271 26.43 44.79 3.43
C ASP A 271 25.19 45.05 2.52
N ASN A 272 24.35 46.04 2.82
CA ASN A 272 24.79 47.43 2.97
C ASN A 272 23.91 48.26 3.93
N ASP A 273 24.58 49.07 4.75
CA ASP A 273 24.04 50.33 5.26
C ASP A 273 24.37 51.46 4.28
N VAL A 274 23.41 52.36 4.01
CA VAL A 274 23.59 53.84 3.90
C VAL A 274 22.28 54.50 3.41
N ALA A 275 21.97 55.67 3.97
CA ALA A 275 20.65 56.31 3.88
C ALA A 275 20.34 57.02 2.53
N GLY A 276 19.17 56.70 1.97
CA GLY A 276 17.97 57.54 2.14
C GLY A 276 17.72 58.74 1.21
N LYS A 277 16.49 58.83 0.68
CA LYS A 277 15.83 60.10 0.34
C LYS A 277 14.29 60.00 0.31
N LYS A 278 13.65 61.12 0.62
CA LYS A 278 12.21 61.45 0.47
C LYS A 278 11.80 61.56 -1.01
N GLU A 279 10.52 61.62 -1.39
CA GLU A 279 9.25 61.59 -0.61
C GLU A 279 8.44 60.32 -1.02
N THR A 280 7.13 60.20 -1.31
CA THR A 280 5.94 61.09 -1.42
C THR A 280 4.67 60.28 -1.06
N SER A 281 3.53 60.95 -0.86
CA SER A 281 2.23 60.38 -0.47
C SER A 281 1.29 60.04 -1.64
N GLU A 282 0.37 59.09 -1.45
CA GLU A 282 -1.09 59.37 -1.40
C GLU A 282 -1.91 58.13 -0.92
N ASP A 283 -3.08 58.38 -0.35
CA ASP A 283 -3.87 57.40 0.43
C ASP A 283 -4.90 56.60 -0.39
N LYS A 284 -5.26 55.40 0.11
CA LYS A 284 -6.66 55.13 0.51
C LYS A 284 -6.90 53.85 1.32
N GLU A 285 -7.96 53.96 2.11
CA GLU A 285 -8.63 52.93 2.91
C GLU A 285 -9.42 51.92 2.01
N ASN A 286 -10.11 50.87 2.47
CA ASN A 286 -10.54 50.49 3.83
C ASN A 286 -10.88 48.98 3.95
N THR A 287 -11.16 48.51 5.18
CA THR A 287 -11.95 47.32 5.62
C THR A 287 -11.82 45.98 4.85
N ALA A 288 -11.46 44.82 5.41
CA ALA A 288 -11.74 44.16 6.71
C ALA A 288 -13.07 43.37 6.84
N ALA A 289 -13.00 42.06 6.61
CA ALA A 289 -13.79 40.95 7.19
C ALA A 289 -12.99 39.65 6.92
N GLY A 290 -12.96 38.59 7.73
CA GLY A 290 -13.98 38.06 8.65
C GLY A 290 -14.72 36.91 7.92
N MET A 291 -14.60 35.63 8.28
CA MET A 291 -14.47 35.04 9.63
C MET A 291 -13.43 33.90 9.71
N LYS A 292 -13.03 33.59 10.94
CA LYS A 292 -12.34 32.33 11.35
C LYS A 292 -13.35 31.39 12.02
N GLU A 293 -12.83 30.36 12.70
CA GLU A 293 -13.51 29.52 13.72
C GLU A 293 -14.26 28.26 13.23
N THR A 294 -14.25 27.13 13.94
CA THR A 294 -13.40 26.70 15.10
C THR A 294 -13.20 25.18 15.10
N ARG A 295 -12.16 24.69 15.79
CA ARG A 295 -12.18 23.37 16.44
C ARG A 295 -12.76 23.54 17.85
N ASN A 296 -13.41 22.50 18.38
CA ASN A 296 -13.59 22.32 19.82
C ASN A 296 -13.45 20.83 20.16
N ASP A 297 -13.26 20.54 21.45
CA ASP A 297 -12.48 19.39 21.92
C ASP A 297 -13.28 18.37 22.78
N GLU A 298 -12.56 17.43 23.38
CA GLU A 298 -13.00 16.28 24.18
C GLU A 298 -14.18 16.47 25.18
N GLY A 299 -14.88 15.36 25.45
CA GLY A 299 -15.80 15.21 26.59
C GLY A 299 -15.88 13.75 27.08
N ASN A 300 -15.21 13.45 28.19
CA ASN A 300 -15.16 12.11 28.81
C ASN A 300 -16.01 12.06 30.09
N VAL A 301 -16.85 11.03 30.26
CA VAL A 301 -17.64 10.79 31.48
C VAL A 301 -17.65 9.29 31.82
N THR A 302 -17.43 8.95 33.09
CA THR A 302 -17.46 7.58 33.62
C THR A 302 -18.49 7.45 34.74
N GLY A 303 -19.27 6.36 34.79
CA GLY A 303 -20.23 6.15 35.89
C GLY A 303 -21.17 4.94 35.74
N LYS A 304 -21.14 4.07 36.75
CA LYS A 304 -22.01 2.91 37.06
C LYS A 304 -23.52 3.25 37.12
N ASP A 305 -24.49 2.32 37.20
CA ASP A 305 -24.50 1.03 37.92
C ASP A 305 -25.60 0.02 37.50
N LYS A 306 -25.38 -1.26 37.86
CA LYS A 306 -26.32 -2.36 38.23
C LYS A 306 -27.70 -2.65 37.55
N ALA A 307 -27.80 -3.92 37.10
CA ALA A 307 -28.70 -4.99 37.60
C ALA A 307 -30.04 -5.38 36.90
N ASP A 308 -30.09 -6.70 36.61
CA ASP A 308 -31.18 -7.68 36.80
C ASP A 308 -32.49 -7.74 35.98
N ALA A 309 -32.68 -8.94 35.41
CA ALA A 309 -33.84 -9.83 35.52
C ALA A 309 -34.82 -10.06 34.33
N LYS A 310 -34.99 -11.36 34.06
CA LYS A 310 -36.18 -12.11 33.58
C LYS A 310 -36.56 -12.12 32.09
N GLU A 311 -36.47 -13.35 31.57
CA GLU A 311 -37.57 -14.14 30.97
C GLU A 311 -38.68 -13.41 30.22
N ASN A 312 -38.90 -13.82 28.97
CA ASN A 312 -40.21 -14.39 28.67
C ASN A 312 -40.10 -15.54 27.65
N VAL A 313 -40.70 -16.69 27.97
CA VAL A 313 -40.83 -17.83 27.05
C VAL A 313 -42.22 -17.76 26.42
N VAL A 314 -42.28 -17.79 25.08
CA VAL A 314 -43.54 -18.04 24.37
C VAL A 314 -43.33 -19.22 23.43
N THR A 315 -43.75 -20.39 23.89
CA THR A 315 -43.94 -21.57 23.04
C THR A 315 -45.22 -21.41 22.22
N THR A 316 -45.12 -21.48 20.90
CA THR A 316 -46.21 -21.93 20.04
C THR A 316 -45.74 -23.14 19.23
N SER A 317 -46.68 -24.01 18.86
CA SER A 317 -46.40 -25.39 18.45
C SER A 317 -47.13 -25.76 17.17
N ALA A 318 -46.66 -26.86 16.55
CA ALA A 318 -47.27 -27.53 15.39
C ALA A 318 -47.21 -26.72 14.05
N THR A 319 -47.21 -27.33 12.87
CA THR A 319 -47.29 -28.77 12.54
C THR A 319 -46.52 -29.03 11.23
N CYS A 320 -45.91 -30.21 11.09
CA CYS A 320 -45.59 -30.76 9.76
C CYS A 320 -46.83 -31.45 9.17
N PRO A 321 -46.96 -31.50 7.84
CA PRO A 321 -47.45 -32.67 7.15
C PRO A 321 -46.31 -33.37 6.40
N ALA A 322 -46.39 -34.69 6.33
CA ALA A 322 -45.63 -35.52 5.39
C ALA A 322 -46.59 -36.08 4.32
N ASP A 323 -46.05 -36.94 3.45
CA ASP A 323 -46.77 -37.86 2.55
C ASP A 323 -47.60 -37.25 1.41
N SER A 324 -46.94 -37.01 0.27
CA SER A 324 -47.30 -37.61 -1.04
C SER A 324 -46.14 -37.48 -2.03
#